data_AF-A0A2J8DTS8-F1
#
_entry.id   AF-A0A2J8DTS8-F1
#
_cell.length_a   1.000
_cell.length_b   1.000
_cell.length_c   1.000
_cell.angle_alpha   90.00
_cell.angle_beta   90.00
_cell.angle_gamma   90.00
#
_symmetry.space_group_name_H-M   'P 1'
#
loop_
_entity.id
_entity.type
_entity.pdbx_description
1 polymer ?
#
loop_
_entity_poly.entity_id
_entity_poly.type
_entity_poly.pdbx_seq_one_letter_code
_entity_poly.pdbx_strand_id
1 'polypeptide(L)'
;MAFPVFSQTKAEGFADILLPSPWNFNDKTAYADDQGILWEQKENTMFWRGSASDGYAARGSWQTSFRARLVHAAPHLPLSTANKPRHDHELPRVDIGFVDEFQKCHQDDCRSEETAFWGSGAEKPPLERVPFEQHWQYRHLMDLDGADYSGRFVPFLRSRSLVYRTGLFRTWFGERVYAWRHYVPVDVRLHELWDLLGFFGGDKKGAGLGENIAMEGRAWAA
;
A
#
# COMPACT_ATOMS: atom_id res chain seq x y z
N MET A 1 29.23 -7.73 -22.11
CA MET A 1 28.91 -6.42 -22.72
C MET A 1 27.53 -6.04 -22.21
N ALA A 2 27.39 -4.86 -21.57
CA ALA A 2 26.08 -4.39 -21.10
C ALA A 2 25.35 -3.68 -22.24
N PHE A 3 24.06 -3.96 -22.40
CA PHE A 3 23.21 -3.30 -23.37
C PHE A 3 22.29 -2.29 -22.65
N PRO A 4 22.08 -1.08 -23.20
CA PRO A 4 21.16 -0.13 -22.59
C PRO A 4 19.72 -0.63 -22.77
N VAL A 5 19.09 -1.01 -21.65
CA VAL A 5 17.68 -1.37 -21.59
C VAL A 5 16.96 -0.33 -20.75
N PHE A 6 15.86 0.19 -21.28
CA PHE A 6 15.00 1.15 -20.58
C PHE A 6 13.81 0.42 -19.98
N SER A 7 13.59 0.62 -18.68
CA SER A 7 12.52 -0.03 -17.92
C SER A 7 11.85 0.98 -16.99
N GLN A 8 10.60 0.71 -16.60
CA GLN A 8 9.87 1.57 -15.66
C GLN A 8 10.43 1.43 -14.23
N THR A 9 11.03 0.28 -13.96
CA THR A 9 11.55 -0.14 -12.66
C THR A 9 12.73 -1.08 -12.84
N LYS A 10 13.36 -1.45 -11.72
CA LYS A 10 14.29 -2.57 -11.67
C LYS A 10 14.37 -3.19 -10.29
N ALA A 11 14.62 -4.49 -10.24
CA ALA A 11 15.04 -5.18 -9.03
C ALA A 11 16.53 -4.96 -8.78
N GLU A 12 17.00 -5.31 -7.58
CA GLU A 12 18.44 -5.35 -7.30
C GLU A 12 19.17 -6.32 -8.24
N GLY A 13 20.37 -5.95 -8.67
CA GLY A 13 21.17 -6.72 -9.64
C GLY A 13 20.89 -6.39 -11.12
N PHE A 14 19.83 -5.64 -11.43
CA PHE A 14 19.52 -5.18 -12.79
C PHE A 14 20.15 -3.80 -13.08
N ALA A 15 20.61 -3.63 -14.32
CA ALA A 15 21.33 -2.43 -14.77
C ALA A 15 20.48 -1.47 -15.62
N ASP A 16 19.17 -1.70 -15.67
CA ASP A 16 18.22 -0.94 -16.47
C ASP A 16 18.26 0.57 -16.14
N ILE A 17 18.08 1.35 -17.20
CA ILE A 17 17.92 2.81 -17.14
C ILE A 17 16.44 3.08 -16.84
N LEU A 18 16.17 3.68 -15.69
CA LEU A 18 14.80 3.89 -15.23
C LEU A 18 14.18 5.12 -15.90
N LEU A 19 13.01 4.92 -16.49
CA LEU A 19 12.18 6.00 -17.03
C LEU A 19 10.90 6.16 -16.20
N PRO A 20 10.32 7.38 -16.15
CA PRO A 20 8.97 7.56 -15.65
C PRO A 20 8.00 6.61 -16.32
N SER A 21 7.07 6.08 -15.54
CA SER A 21 6.03 5.23 -16.10
C SER A 21 4.93 6.07 -16.75
N PRO A 22 4.27 5.60 -17.83
CA PRO A 22 3.02 6.17 -18.32
C PRO A 22 1.94 6.33 -17.25
N TRP A 23 1.96 5.55 -16.17
CA TRP A 23 1.04 5.73 -15.04
C TRP A 23 1.26 7.06 -14.30
N ASN A 24 2.42 7.70 -14.44
CA ASN A 24 2.75 8.97 -13.81
C ASN A 24 2.50 10.21 -14.69
N PHE A 25 2.46 10.08 -16.02
CA PHE A 25 2.35 11.22 -16.95
C PHE A 25 1.23 11.09 -17.99
N ASN A 26 0.57 9.94 -18.09
CA ASN A 26 -0.50 9.68 -19.06
C ASN A 26 -1.82 9.32 -18.35
N ASP A 27 -2.05 9.89 -17.17
CA ASP A 27 -3.31 9.89 -16.41
C ASP A 27 -3.97 8.53 -16.14
N LYS A 28 -3.25 7.40 -16.31
CA LYS A 28 -3.80 6.05 -16.06
C LYS A 28 -4.22 5.81 -14.60
N THR A 29 -3.58 6.52 -13.67
CA THR A 29 -3.96 6.68 -12.27
C THR A 29 -3.86 8.15 -11.92
N ALA A 30 -4.62 8.99 -12.63
CA ALA A 30 -4.63 10.41 -12.34
C ALA A 30 -5.07 10.65 -10.89
N TYR A 31 -4.35 11.52 -10.21
CA TYR A 31 -4.88 12.13 -8.99
C TYR A 31 -6.07 13.00 -9.41
N ALA A 32 -7.27 12.60 -9.01
CA ALA A 32 -8.41 13.51 -8.97
C ALA A 32 -8.27 14.36 -7.71
N ASP A 33 -8.56 15.66 -7.83
CA ASP A 33 -8.48 16.60 -6.71
C ASP A 33 -9.19 16.02 -5.49
N ASP A 34 -8.52 16.02 -4.34
CA ASP A 34 -9.00 15.47 -3.07
C ASP A 34 -10.12 16.30 -2.46
N GLN A 35 -10.78 17.14 -3.27
CA GLN A 35 -11.82 18.08 -2.90
C GLN A 35 -11.40 19.01 -1.76
N GLY A 36 -10.09 19.14 -1.50
CA GLY A 36 -9.57 19.90 -0.37
C GLY A 36 -9.72 19.22 1.00
N ILE A 37 -9.94 17.89 1.07
CA ILE A 37 -10.07 17.17 2.35
C ILE A 37 -8.78 17.32 3.18
N LEU A 38 -8.89 17.98 4.32
CA LEU A 38 -7.80 18.21 5.27
C LEU A 38 -7.52 16.94 6.10
N TRP A 39 -6.31 16.82 6.64
CA TRP A 39 -5.85 15.66 7.42
C TRP A 39 -6.81 15.33 8.57
N GLU A 40 -7.28 16.35 9.28
CA GLU A 40 -8.15 16.24 10.44
C GLU A 40 -9.53 15.69 10.10
N GLN A 41 -9.99 15.92 8.87
CA GLN A 41 -11.29 15.47 8.35
C GLN A 41 -11.25 14.03 7.85
N LYS A 42 -10.07 13.47 7.60
CA LYS A 42 -9.91 12.09 7.14
C LYS A 42 -10.21 11.09 8.25
N GLU A 43 -10.72 9.93 7.87
CA GLU A 43 -10.94 8.80 8.77
C GLU A 43 -9.61 8.23 9.26
N ASN A 44 -9.54 7.93 10.56
CA ASN A 44 -8.39 7.26 11.17
C ASN A 44 -8.40 5.75 10.87
N THR A 45 -8.23 5.40 9.59
CA THR A 45 -8.27 4.03 9.08
C THR A 45 -7.05 3.78 8.19
N MET A 46 -6.40 2.63 8.36
CA MET A 46 -5.47 2.09 7.37
C MET A 46 -6.23 1.40 6.26
N PHE A 47 -6.11 1.93 5.05
CA PHE A 47 -6.90 1.50 3.91
C PHE A 47 -6.04 0.91 2.79
N TRP A 48 -6.52 -0.21 2.25
CA TRP A 48 -6.02 -0.79 1.01
C TRP A 48 -7.09 -1.62 0.30
N ARG A 49 -7.24 -1.39 -1.00
CA ARG A 49 -7.98 -2.26 -1.92
C ARG A 49 -7.13 -2.53 -3.16
N GLY A 50 -7.18 -3.76 -3.65
CA GLY A 50 -6.47 -4.13 -4.86
C GLY A 50 -6.71 -5.57 -5.27
N SER A 51 -6.09 -5.95 -6.39
CA SER A 51 -6.04 -7.34 -6.88
C SER A 51 -4.74 -8.03 -6.45
N ALA A 52 -4.75 -9.36 -6.49
CA ALA A 52 -3.56 -10.20 -6.36
C ALA A 52 -2.72 -10.13 -7.64
N SER A 53 -2.04 -9.00 -7.83
CA SER A 53 -1.30 -8.71 -9.06
C SER A 53 0.20 -8.93 -8.94
N ASP A 54 0.69 -9.55 -7.85
CA ASP A 54 2.10 -9.76 -7.47
C ASP A 54 2.88 -10.64 -8.46
N GLY A 55 2.19 -11.41 -9.29
CA GLY A 55 2.80 -12.32 -10.27
C GLY A 55 1.84 -13.43 -10.65
N TYR A 56 2.34 -14.44 -11.37
CA TYR A 56 1.60 -15.68 -11.59
C TYR A 56 1.85 -16.66 -10.45
N ALA A 57 0.79 -17.07 -9.74
CA ALA A 57 0.89 -18.02 -8.64
C ALA A 57 0.80 -19.47 -9.13
N ALA A 58 1.71 -20.32 -8.67
CA ALA A 58 1.68 -21.75 -8.93
C ALA A 58 2.31 -22.49 -7.76
N ARG A 59 1.78 -23.67 -7.43
CA ARG A 59 2.34 -24.57 -6.41
C ARG A 59 2.46 -23.87 -5.04
N GLY A 60 1.45 -23.07 -4.67
CA GLY A 60 1.41 -22.33 -3.41
C GLY A 60 2.18 -21.01 -3.39
N SER A 61 2.83 -20.58 -4.48
CA SER A 61 3.67 -19.38 -4.41
C SER A 61 2.93 -18.11 -3.95
N TRP A 62 1.60 -18.03 -4.12
CA TRP A 62 0.77 -16.92 -3.64
C TRP A 62 0.91 -16.64 -2.13
N GLN A 63 1.21 -17.67 -1.31
CA GLN A 63 1.37 -17.50 0.14
C GLN A 63 2.54 -16.59 0.51
N THR A 64 3.49 -16.43 -0.40
CA THR A 64 4.67 -15.57 -0.22
C THR A 64 4.52 -14.19 -0.85
N SER A 65 3.47 -13.97 -1.64
CA SER A 65 3.17 -12.69 -2.28
C SER A 65 2.91 -11.58 -1.26
N PHE A 66 3.36 -10.36 -1.54
CA PHE A 66 3.28 -9.25 -0.57
C PHE A 66 1.85 -8.87 -0.24
N ARG A 67 0.98 -8.78 -1.24
CA ARG A 67 -0.43 -8.43 -1.02
C ARG A 67 -1.18 -9.52 -0.28
N ALA A 68 -0.94 -10.78 -0.62
CA ALA A 68 -1.52 -11.92 0.09
C ALA A 68 -1.14 -11.91 1.57
N ARG A 69 0.15 -11.64 1.88
CA ARG A 69 0.63 -11.53 3.26
C ARG A 69 0.04 -10.35 4.00
N LEU A 70 -0.12 -9.19 3.34
CA LEU A 70 -0.80 -8.03 3.94
C LEU A 70 -2.25 -8.34 4.28
N VAL A 71 -3.03 -8.86 3.32
CA VAL A 71 -4.45 -9.19 3.53
C VAL A 71 -4.60 -10.28 4.58
N HIS A 72 -3.70 -11.27 4.62
CA HIS A 72 -3.70 -12.32 5.65
C HIS A 72 -3.40 -11.78 7.06
N ALA A 73 -2.52 -10.79 7.17
CA ALA A 73 -2.20 -10.15 8.45
C ALA A 73 -3.30 -9.19 8.92
N ALA A 74 -4.14 -8.69 8.01
CA ALA A 74 -5.13 -7.66 8.28
C ALA A 74 -6.22 -7.99 9.34
N PRO A 75 -6.67 -9.24 9.49
CA PRO A 75 -7.58 -9.63 10.58
C PRO A 75 -6.85 -9.96 11.89
N HIS A 76 -5.58 -10.37 11.79
CA HIS A 76 -4.80 -10.92 12.89
C HIS A 76 -3.95 -9.89 13.61
N LEU A 77 -3.93 -8.66 13.10
CA LEU A 77 -3.28 -7.53 13.74
C LEU A 77 -3.86 -7.32 15.13
N PRO A 78 -3.10 -7.74 16.16
CA PRO A 78 -3.53 -7.52 17.50
C PRO A 78 -3.30 -6.02 17.71
N LEU A 79 -4.38 -5.28 17.94
CA LEU A 79 -4.28 -4.05 18.73
C LEU A 79 -3.94 -4.49 20.17
N SER A 80 -2.74 -5.06 20.34
CA SER A 80 -2.29 -5.68 21.57
C SER A 80 -1.98 -4.58 22.55
N THR A 81 -2.78 -4.58 23.60
CA THR A 81 -2.66 -3.82 24.84
C THR A 81 -1.48 -4.26 25.72
N ALA A 82 -0.52 -5.01 25.18
CA ALA A 82 0.65 -5.51 25.89
C ALA A 82 1.74 -4.43 25.91
N ASN A 83 1.86 -3.74 27.05
CA ASN A 83 2.62 -2.50 27.29
C ASN A 83 1.97 -1.25 26.71
N LYS A 84 0.85 -0.78 27.28
CA LYS A 84 0.31 0.56 26.99
C LYS A 84 1.42 1.63 27.11
N PRO A 85 1.90 2.28 26.01
CA PRO A 85 1.98 3.74 26.10
C PRO A 85 0.52 4.22 26.26
N ARG A 86 0.28 5.32 26.96
CA ARG A 86 -1.05 5.93 26.93
C ARG A 86 -1.37 6.28 25.47
N HIS A 87 -2.20 5.47 24.81
CA HIS A 87 -2.90 5.96 23.63
C HIS A 87 -3.88 7.01 24.12
N ASP A 88 -3.64 8.26 23.72
CA ASP A 88 -4.52 9.38 24.05
C ASP A 88 -5.85 9.29 23.27
N HIS A 89 -5.91 8.46 22.22
CA HIS A 89 -7.05 8.33 21.30
C HIS A 89 -7.40 6.87 20.96
N GLU A 90 -8.57 6.69 20.34
CA GLU A 90 -9.02 5.42 19.75
C GLU A 90 -8.02 4.95 18.69
N LEU A 91 -7.70 3.65 18.72
CA LEU A 91 -6.77 3.04 17.79
C LEU A 91 -7.31 3.10 16.35
N PRO A 92 -6.44 3.21 15.34
CA PRO A 92 -6.88 3.24 13.95
C PRO A 92 -7.60 1.96 13.55
N ARG A 93 -8.65 2.10 12.75
CA ARG A 93 -9.29 0.96 12.08
C ARG A 93 -8.38 0.41 10.99
N VAL A 94 -8.56 -0.85 10.61
CA VAL A 94 -7.89 -1.43 9.46
C VAL A 94 -8.94 -1.94 8.49
N ASP A 95 -8.85 -1.48 7.25
CA ASP A 95 -9.73 -1.87 6.17
C ASP A 95 -8.91 -2.22 4.92
N ILE A 96 -8.54 -3.49 4.84
CA ILE A 96 -7.60 -4.02 3.85
C ILE A 96 -8.20 -5.29 3.25
N GLY A 97 -8.23 -5.40 1.91
CA GLY A 97 -8.56 -6.67 1.28
C GLY A 97 -8.64 -6.67 -0.24
N PHE A 98 -8.83 -7.87 -0.78
CA PHE A 98 -8.95 -8.10 -2.23
C PHE A 98 -10.36 -7.81 -2.73
N VAL A 99 -10.47 -7.27 -3.95
CA VAL A 99 -11.74 -6.85 -4.57
C VAL A 99 -12.03 -7.52 -5.93
N ASP A 100 -11.05 -8.25 -6.46
CA ASP A 100 -11.08 -8.85 -7.79
C ASP A 100 -10.97 -10.37 -7.71
N GLU A 101 -11.44 -11.03 -8.76
CA GLU A 101 -11.20 -12.47 -8.98
C GLU A 101 -9.70 -12.77 -9.10
N PHE A 102 -9.30 -13.95 -8.61
CA PHE A 102 -7.95 -14.45 -8.74
C PHE A 102 -7.77 -15.09 -10.12
N GLN A 103 -7.13 -14.36 -11.04
CA GLN A 103 -6.95 -14.80 -12.43
C GLN A 103 -5.48 -15.11 -12.80
N LYS A 104 -4.52 -14.67 -11.98
CA LYS A 104 -3.08 -14.85 -12.22
C LYS A 104 -2.53 -16.02 -11.42
N CYS A 105 -3.15 -17.19 -11.56
CA CYS A 105 -2.82 -18.35 -10.75
C CYS A 105 -3.09 -19.65 -11.51
N HIS A 106 -2.46 -20.75 -11.07
CA HIS A 106 -2.89 -22.09 -11.43
C HIS A 106 -4.27 -22.36 -10.80
N GLN A 107 -5.11 -23.20 -11.43
CA GLN A 107 -6.51 -23.39 -11.02
C GLN A 107 -6.65 -23.75 -9.52
N ASP A 108 -5.78 -24.64 -9.02
CA ASP A 108 -5.79 -25.03 -7.60
C ASP A 108 -5.36 -23.90 -6.67
N ASP A 109 -4.44 -23.04 -7.12
CA ASP A 109 -3.99 -21.88 -6.36
C ASP A 109 -5.07 -20.79 -6.32
N CYS A 110 -5.75 -20.52 -7.45
CA CYS A 110 -6.89 -19.59 -7.46
C CYS A 110 -7.95 -20.01 -6.46
N ARG A 111 -8.35 -21.29 -6.47
CA ARG A 111 -9.33 -21.83 -5.51
C ARG A 111 -8.84 -21.72 -4.06
N SER A 112 -7.54 -21.88 -3.85
CA SER A 112 -6.93 -21.75 -2.52
C SER A 112 -6.94 -20.30 -2.04
N GLU A 113 -6.65 -19.34 -2.91
CA GLU A 113 -6.74 -17.90 -2.63
C GLU A 113 -8.19 -17.47 -2.36
N GLU A 114 -9.15 -17.91 -3.18
CA GLU A 114 -10.59 -17.68 -2.95
C GLU A 114 -11.02 -18.21 -1.57
N THR A 115 -10.67 -19.46 -1.26
CA THR A 115 -11.00 -20.06 0.04
C THR A 115 -10.36 -19.28 1.19
N ALA A 116 -9.10 -18.85 1.04
CA ALA A 116 -8.36 -18.15 2.07
C ALA A 116 -8.84 -16.71 2.31
N PHE A 117 -9.23 -15.99 1.26
CA PHE A 117 -9.52 -14.56 1.34
C PHE A 117 -11.00 -14.20 1.21
N TRP A 118 -11.81 -15.06 0.60
CA TRP A 118 -13.28 -14.87 0.49
C TRP A 118 -14.03 -15.75 1.49
N GLY A 119 -13.42 -16.85 1.93
CA GLY A 119 -14.02 -17.86 2.78
C GLY A 119 -14.51 -19.08 2.00
N SER A 120 -14.61 -20.21 2.70
CA SER A 120 -15.00 -21.49 2.08
C SER A 120 -16.39 -21.42 1.46
N GLY A 121 -16.49 -21.68 0.15
CA GLY A 121 -17.75 -21.68 -0.60
C GLY A 121 -18.24 -20.31 -1.07
N ALA A 122 -17.42 -19.26 -0.93
CA ALA A 122 -17.73 -17.95 -1.50
C ALA A 122 -17.53 -17.96 -3.02
N GLU A 123 -18.52 -17.45 -3.76
CA GLU A 123 -18.47 -17.35 -5.23
C GLU A 123 -17.93 -16.01 -5.74
N LYS A 124 -17.79 -15.02 -4.85
CA LYS A 124 -17.38 -13.66 -5.19
C LYS A 124 -16.56 -13.03 -4.06
N PRO A 125 -15.72 -12.01 -4.36
CA PRO A 125 -14.99 -11.30 -3.33
C PRO A 125 -15.93 -10.64 -2.30
N PRO A 126 -15.56 -10.66 -1.00
CA PRO A 126 -16.39 -10.11 0.07
C PRO A 126 -16.35 -8.57 0.12
N LEU A 127 -15.38 -7.96 -0.57
CA LEU A 127 -15.18 -6.53 -0.62
C LEU A 127 -15.35 -6.02 -2.04
N GLU A 128 -15.91 -4.83 -2.17
CA GLU A 128 -16.13 -4.19 -3.46
C GLU A 128 -14.97 -3.26 -3.84
N ARG A 129 -14.83 -3.03 -5.15
CA ARG A 129 -13.92 -2.01 -5.68
C ARG A 129 -14.32 -0.64 -5.15
N VAL A 130 -13.36 0.06 -4.57
CA VAL A 130 -13.52 1.45 -4.17
C VAL A 130 -12.91 2.34 -5.25
N PRO A 131 -13.64 3.34 -5.78
CA PRO A 131 -13.08 4.30 -6.72
C PRO A 131 -11.80 4.94 -6.16
N PHE A 132 -10.82 5.19 -7.04
CA PHE A 132 -9.47 5.53 -6.61
C PHE A 132 -9.43 6.85 -5.82
N GLU A 133 -10.23 7.83 -6.23
CA GLU A 133 -10.41 9.12 -5.57
C GLU A 133 -11.03 9.02 -4.17
N GLN A 134 -11.79 7.96 -3.87
CA GLN A 134 -12.33 7.77 -2.53
C GLN A 134 -11.26 7.33 -1.53
N HIS A 135 -10.07 6.94 -1.98
CA HIS A 135 -8.97 6.59 -1.07
C HIS A 135 -8.51 7.81 -0.25
N TRP A 136 -8.74 9.03 -0.75
CA TRP A 136 -8.32 10.28 -0.08
C TRP A 136 -9.02 10.52 1.26
N GLN A 137 -10.12 9.83 1.54
CA GLN A 137 -10.84 9.98 2.81
C GLN A 137 -10.14 9.31 3.99
N TYR A 138 -9.12 8.48 3.76
CA TYR A 138 -8.43 7.73 4.80
C TYR A 138 -7.08 8.34 5.15
N ARG A 139 -6.74 8.43 6.45
CA ARG A 139 -5.46 8.98 6.91
C ARG A 139 -4.26 8.13 6.53
N HIS A 140 -4.41 6.80 6.54
CA HIS A 140 -3.29 5.87 6.41
C HIS A 140 -3.48 5.03 5.14
N LEU A 141 -2.62 5.24 4.14
CA LEU A 141 -2.70 4.53 2.87
C LEU A 141 -1.53 3.56 2.72
N MET A 142 -1.83 2.27 2.59
CA MET A 142 -0.80 1.26 2.33
C MET A 142 -0.51 1.17 0.83
N ASP A 143 0.76 1.21 0.47
CA ASP A 143 1.27 1.05 -0.88
C ASP A 143 2.20 -0.16 -0.96
N LEU A 144 1.89 -1.06 -1.91
CA LEU A 144 2.67 -2.27 -2.17
C LEU A 144 2.83 -2.45 -3.67
N ASP A 145 4.02 -2.86 -4.03
CA ASP A 145 4.35 -3.33 -5.38
C ASP A 145 3.41 -4.49 -5.81
N GLY A 146 3.27 -4.67 -7.12
CA GLY A 146 2.59 -5.82 -7.73
C GLY A 146 3.64 -6.72 -8.39
N ALA A 147 3.35 -7.20 -9.60
CA ALA A 147 4.33 -7.88 -10.44
C ALA A 147 5.53 -6.99 -10.80
N ASP A 148 5.34 -5.68 -10.62
CA ASP A 148 6.34 -4.65 -10.77
C ASP A 148 6.07 -3.58 -9.68
N TYR A 149 6.32 -2.30 -9.93
CA TYR A 149 5.96 -1.24 -8.98
C TYR A 149 4.45 -0.95 -8.84
N SER A 150 4.10 -0.23 -7.76
CA SER A 150 2.78 0.40 -7.60
C SER A 150 2.65 1.74 -8.34
N GLY A 151 1.74 1.82 -9.31
CA GLY A 151 1.33 3.08 -9.94
C GLY A 151 0.58 4.05 -9.02
N ARG A 152 0.11 3.58 -7.86
CA ARG A 152 -0.73 4.36 -6.93
C ARG A 152 0.08 5.29 -6.02
N PHE A 153 1.39 5.05 -5.90
CA PHE A 153 2.23 5.73 -4.93
C PHE A 153 2.25 7.26 -5.06
N VAL A 154 2.49 7.77 -6.28
CA VAL A 154 2.56 9.22 -6.50
C VAL A 154 1.20 9.90 -6.25
N PRO A 155 0.07 9.38 -6.76
CA PRO A 155 -1.25 9.88 -6.37
C PRO A 155 -1.53 9.81 -4.87
N PHE A 156 -1.09 8.75 -4.18
CA PHE A 156 -1.23 8.64 -2.73
C PHE A 156 -0.50 9.77 -1.99
N LEU A 157 0.72 10.10 -2.41
CA LEU A 157 1.46 11.24 -1.84
C LEU A 157 0.71 12.58 -2.02
N ARG A 158 -0.02 12.76 -3.13
CA ARG A 158 -0.80 13.98 -3.36
C ARG A 158 -1.99 14.15 -2.41
N SER A 159 -2.49 13.07 -1.82
CA SER A 159 -3.78 13.04 -1.12
C SER A 159 -3.82 13.61 0.30
N ARG A 160 -2.72 14.22 0.78
CA ARG A 160 -2.53 14.58 2.21
C ARG A 160 -2.71 13.39 3.17
N SER A 161 -2.57 12.16 2.69
CA SER A 161 -2.64 10.96 3.52
C SER A 161 -1.23 10.49 3.83
N LEU A 162 -1.05 9.82 4.96
CA LEU A 162 0.22 9.23 5.35
C LEU A 162 0.38 7.91 4.58
N VAL A 163 1.35 7.88 3.68
CA VAL A 163 1.62 6.72 2.84
C VAL A 163 2.62 5.81 3.54
N TYR A 164 2.22 4.55 3.73
CA TYR A 164 3.06 3.46 4.21
C TYR A 164 3.47 2.67 2.98
N ARG A 165 4.76 2.53 2.71
CA ARG A 165 5.24 1.87 1.49
C ARG A 165 6.12 0.68 1.81
N THR A 166 5.76 -0.46 1.21
CA THR A 166 6.64 -1.63 1.10
C THR A 166 6.83 -1.98 -0.38
N GLY A 167 8.04 -2.34 -0.78
CA GLY A 167 8.34 -2.62 -2.18
C GLY A 167 9.75 -3.13 -2.40
N LEU A 168 9.92 -3.93 -3.45
CA LEU A 168 11.22 -4.44 -3.88
C LEU A 168 11.79 -3.64 -5.05
N PHE A 169 10.92 -3.03 -5.86
CA PHE A 169 11.32 -2.44 -7.12
C PHE A 169 11.78 -1.00 -6.93
N ARG A 170 12.96 -0.69 -7.50
CA ARG A 170 13.44 0.69 -7.63
C ARG A 170 12.72 1.35 -8.79
N THR A 171 12.29 2.60 -8.60
CA THR A 171 11.59 3.41 -9.60
C THR A 171 12.40 4.67 -9.91
N TRP A 172 12.01 5.40 -10.96
CA TRP A 172 12.64 6.66 -11.39
C TRP A 172 12.68 7.76 -10.31
N PHE A 173 11.79 7.69 -9.32
CA PHE A 173 11.69 8.67 -8.22
C PHE A 173 12.46 8.25 -6.96
N GLY A 174 13.12 7.09 -6.96
CA GLY A 174 13.82 6.55 -5.78
C GLY A 174 14.92 7.45 -5.20
N GLU A 175 15.51 8.33 -6.01
CA GLU A 175 16.52 9.32 -5.56
C GLU A 175 15.93 10.68 -5.18
N ARG A 176 14.60 10.83 -5.25
CA ARG A 176 13.89 12.10 -5.04
C ARG A 176 12.87 12.00 -3.92
N VAL A 177 12.35 10.79 -3.68
CA VAL A 177 11.40 10.50 -2.61
C VAL A 177 12.12 9.82 -1.46
N TYR A 178 12.13 10.43 -0.29
CA TYR A 178 12.87 9.95 0.86
C TYR A 178 11.94 9.36 1.92
N ALA A 179 12.30 8.17 2.41
CA ALA A 179 11.70 7.55 3.58
C ALA A 179 11.79 8.47 4.80
N TRP A 180 10.78 8.42 5.68
CA TRP A 180 10.61 9.25 6.88
C TRP A 180 10.43 10.76 6.64
N ARG A 181 10.60 11.22 5.39
CA ARG A 181 10.29 12.58 4.99
C ARG A 181 9.00 12.66 4.20
N HIS A 182 8.86 11.84 3.16
CA HIS A 182 7.70 11.89 2.26
C HIS A 182 6.74 10.71 2.48
N TYR A 183 7.20 9.62 3.08
CA TYR A 183 6.40 8.42 3.35
C TYR A 183 7.03 7.61 4.50
N VAL A 184 6.26 6.68 5.06
CA VAL A 184 6.71 5.74 6.09
C VAL A 184 7.17 4.43 5.42
N PRO A 185 8.45 4.05 5.50
CA PRO A 185 8.90 2.77 4.96
C PRO A 185 8.40 1.62 5.84
N VAL A 186 8.02 0.51 5.19
CA VAL A 186 7.61 -0.73 5.86
C VAL A 186 8.39 -1.90 5.27
N ASP A 187 9.01 -2.69 6.14
CA ASP A 187 9.72 -3.93 5.84
C ASP A 187 8.77 -4.89 5.12
N VAL A 188 9.31 -5.60 4.13
CA VAL A 188 8.55 -6.57 3.33
C VAL A 188 7.98 -7.72 4.15
N ARG A 189 8.39 -7.87 5.41
CA ARG A 189 7.86 -8.83 6.37
C ARG A 189 6.66 -8.30 7.15
N LEU A 190 6.38 -7.00 7.09
CA LEU A 190 5.25 -6.31 7.74
C LEU A 190 5.26 -6.41 9.27
N HIS A 191 6.39 -6.75 9.89
CA HIS A 191 6.47 -7.05 11.32
C HIS A 191 6.26 -5.82 12.21
N GLU A 192 6.61 -4.63 11.72
CA GLU A 192 6.53 -3.35 12.41
C GLU A 192 5.29 -2.52 12.01
N LEU A 193 4.52 -2.98 11.02
CA LEU A 193 3.39 -2.21 10.48
C LEU A 193 2.39 -1.79 11.58
N TRP A 194 2.21 -2.64 12.59
CA TRP A 194 1.32 -2.38 13.74
C TRP A 194 1.84 -1.30 14.67
N ASP A 195 3.13 -1.36 15.00
CA ASP A 195 3.75 -0.36 15.87
C ASP A 195 3.73 1.01 15.20
N LEU A 196 3.97 1.05 13.88
CA LEU A 196 3.88 2.27 13.09
C LEU A 196 2.45 2.81 13.05
N LEU A 197 1.45 1.98 12.76
CA LEU A 197 0.04 2.40 12.73
C LEU A 197 -0.44 2.88 14.12
N GLY A 198 -0.08 2.16 15.18
CA GLY A 198 -0.40 2.53 16.55
C GLY A 198 0.25 3.86 16.96
N PHE A 199 1.48 4.11 16.53
CA PHE A 199 2.17 5.38 16.76
C PHE A 199 1.52 6.53 15.97
N PHE A 200 1.42 6.41 14.65
CA PHE A 200 0.93 7.50 13.79
C PHE A 200 -0.57 7.75 13.89
N GLY A 201 -1.35 6.78 14.35
CA GLY A 201 -2.81 6.93 14.43
C GLY A 201 -3.40 6.83 15.83
N GLY A 202 -2.67 6.34 16.84
CA GLY A 202 -3.14 6.21 18.23
C GLY A 202 -2.43 7.12 19.24
N ASP A 203 -1.30 7.73 18.88
CA ASP A 203 -0.56 8.69 19.72
C ASP A 203 -0.66 10.11 19.14
N LYS A 204 -0.92 11.11 19.99
CA LYS A 204 -1.13 12.50 19.54
C LYS A 204 0.13 13.10 18.90
N LYS A 205 1.31 12.81 19.47
CA LYS A 205 2.59 13.29 18.92
C LYS A 205 2.90 12.56 17.61
N GLY A 206 2.67 11.25 17.57
CA GLY A 206 2.79 10.44 16.37
C GLY A 206 1.89 10.93 15.25
N ALA A 207 0.62 11.20 15.53
CA ALA A 207 -0.32 11.75 14.54
C ALA A 207 0.15 13.09 13.93
N GLY A 208 0.66 14.01 14.75
CA GLY A 208 1.23 15.28 14.23
C GLY A 208 2.50 15.07 13.40
N LEU A 209 3.34 14.09 13.74
CA LEU A 209 4.49 13.72 12.90
C LEU A 209 4.04 13.07 11.59
N GLY A 210 3.02 12.22 11.63
CA GLY A 210 2.42 11.59 10.46
C GLY A 210 1.85 12.61 9.49
N GLU A 211 1.13 13.61 10.00
CA GLU A 211 0.63 14.74 9.21
C GLU A 211 1.77 15.49 8.52
N ASN A 212 2.85 15.82 9.24
CA ASN A 212 4.01 16.49 8.65
C ASN A 212 4.62 15.68 7.49
N ILE A 213 4.76 14.36 7.65
CA ILE A 213 5.27 13.47 6.58
C ILE A 213 4.31 13.46 5.38
N ALA A 214 2.99 13.39 5.63
CA ALA A 214 1.99 13.43 4.58
C ALA A 214 2.03 14.74 3.78
N MET A 215 2.23 15.87 4.47
CA MET A 215 2.32 17.19 3.84
C MET A 215 3.63 17.39 3.07
N GLU A 216 4.77 16.91 3.58
CA GLU A 216 6.04 16.88 2.84
C GLU A 216 5.92 15.98 1.59
N GLY A 217 5.27 14.82 1.71
CA GLY A 217 4.98 13.94 0.58
C GLY A 217 4.13 14.60 -0.49
N ARG A 218 3.08 15.34 -0.08
CA ARG A 218 2.26 16.13 -1.01
C ARG A 218 3.05 17.24 -1.67
N ALA A 219 3.86 17.97 -0.92
CA ALA A 219 4.68 19.07 -1.45
C ALA A 219 5.67 18.57 -2.51
N TRP A 220 6.24 17.38 -2.31
CA TRP A 220 7.09 16.75 -3.31
C TRP A 220 6.32 16.33 -4.58
N ALA A 221 5.09 15.84 -4.42
CA ALA A 221 4.28 15.32 -5.52
C ALA A 221 3.51 16.40 -6.32
N ALA A 222 3.58 17.66 -5.88
CA ALA A 222 2.89 18.81 -6.46
C ALA A 222 3.43 19.22 -7.84
#